data_AF-A0A7Y3GXA1-F1
#
_entry.id   AF-A0A7Y3GXA1-F1
#
_cell.length_a   1.000
_cell.length_b   1.000
_cell.length_c   1.000
_cell.angle_alpha   90.00
_cell.angle_beta   90.00
_cell.angle_gamma   90.00
#
_symmetry.space_group_name_H-M   'P 1'
#
loop_
_entity.id
_entity.type
_entity.pdbx_description
1 polymer ?
#
loop_
_entity_poly.entity_id
_entity_poly.type
_entity_poly.pdbx_seq_one_letter_code
_entity_poly.pdbx_strand_id
1 'polypeptide(L)'
;MEDLAWICVRSWRFRNDHLEVGGFATRDALFEGYRAAGGAIDLDRFRWWKLLRTAWWGFGLADQAASHLDGSFPSIVMAASGRRVAELEYDVLMLLSHEYAQPLTKV
;
A
#
# COMPACT_ATOMS: atom_id res chain seq x y z
N MET A 1 8.57 11.95 -0.02
CA MET A 1 8.38 10.71 -0.79
C MET A 1 7.52 9.73 -0.04
N GLU A 2 7.70 9.57 1.29
CA GLU A 2 6.85 8.68 2.10
C GLU A 2 5.36 9.03 2.04
N ASP A 3 5.04 10.31 2.16
CA ASP A 3 3.72 10.92 1.95
C ASP A 3 3.09 10.53 0.61
N LEU A 4 3.84 10.69 -0.49
CA LEU A 4 3.39 10.33 -1.83
C LEU A 4 3.25 8.82 -2.00
N ALA A 5 4.17 8.05 -1.44
CA ALA A 5 4.17 6.60 -1.52
C ALA A 5 3.01 5.98 -0.74
N TRP A 6 2.64 6.59 0.40
CA TRP A 6 1.60 6.07 1.27
C TRP A 6 0.25 5.96 0.58
N ILE A 7 -0.20 7.04 -0.07
CA ILE A 7 -1.47 7.05 -0.83
C ILE A 7 -1.41 6.14 -2.07
N CYS A 8 -0.21 5.74 -2.51
CA CYS A 8 0.00 4.83 -3.63
C CYS A 8 0.00 3.33 -3.26
N VAL A 9 -0.05 2.99 -1.96
CA VAL A 9 -0.17 1.60 -1.49
C VAL A 9 -1.49 1.01 -1.97
N ARG A 10 -1.47 -0.25 -2.43
CA ARG A 10 -2.64 -0.92 -3.06
C ARG A 10 -3.86 -0.96 -2.16
N SER A 11 -3.66 -1.02 -0.84
CA SER A 11 -4.73 -1.01 0.18
C SER A 11 -5.69 0.17 0.05
N TRP A 12 -5.25 1.30 -0.54
CA TRP A 12 -6.05 2.51 -0.70
C TRP A 12 -6.80 2.60 -2.02
N ARG A 13 -6.60 1.64 -2.94
CA ARG A 13 -7.15 1.72 -4.30
C ARG A 13 -8.60 1.30 -4.43
N PHE A 14 -9.17 0.68 -3.40
CA PHE A 14 -10.55 0.17 -3.41
C PHE A 14 -10.89 -0.65 -4.67
N ARG A 15 -10.00 -1.57 -5.06
CA ARG A 15 -10.05 -2.42 -6.28
C ARG A 15 -9.84 -1.69 -7.60
N ASN A 16 -9.60 -0.39 -7.56
CA ASN A 16 -9.27 0.39 -8.74
C ASN A 16 -7.77 0.32 -9.03
N ASP A 17 -7.25 -0.90 -9.24
CA ASP A 17 -5.81 -1.18 -9.23
C ASP A 17 -5.04 -0.46 -10.37
N HIS A 18 -5.74 -0.06 -11.44
CA HIS A 18 -5.18 0.73 -12.54
C HIS A 18 -4.95 2.21 -12.18
N LEU A 19 -5.55 2.71 -11.11
CA LEU A 19 -5.33 4.04 -10.56
C LEU A 19 -4.53 3.95 -9.27
N GLU A 20 -3.21 4.09 -9.40
CA GLU A 20 -2.27 3.85 -8.32
C GLU A 20 -2.50 4.75 -7.08
N VAL A 21 -2.96 5.98 -7.28
CA VAL A 21 -3.11 6.99 -6.22
C VAL A 21 -4.51 6.89 -5.63
N GLY A 22 -4.66 6.09 -4.57
CA GLY A 22 -5.94 5.91 -3.86
C GLY A 22 -7.11 5.43 -4.72
N GLY A 23 -6.87 4.94 -5.95
CA GLY A 23 -7.93 4.60 -6.89
C GLY A 23 -8.54 5.81 -7.62
N PHE A 24 -7.93 7.00 -7.54
CA PHE A 24 -8.44 8.24 -8.13
C PHE A 24 -7.61 8.76 -9.31
N ALA A 25 -6.30 8.52 -9.30
CA ALA A 25 -5.38 9.06 -10.31
C ALA A 25 -4.21 8.12 -10.60
N THR A 26 -3.52 8.36 -11.71
CA THR A 26 -2.26 7.69 -12.03
C THR A 26 -1.11 8.29 -11.19
N ARG A 27 -0.06 7.50 -10.98
CA ARG A 27 1.16 7.98 -10.31
C ARG A 27 1.79 9.16 -11.05
N ASP A 28 1.77 9.13 -12.38
CA ASP A 28 2.38 10.17 -13.19
C ASP A 28 1.64 11.51 -13.03
N ALA A 29 0.31 11.49 -12.89
CA ALA A 29 -0.47 12.68 -12.58
C ALA A 29 -0.11 13.27 -11.20
N LEU A 30 0.09 12.42 -10.18
CA LEU A 30 0.56 12.86 -8.86
C LEU A 30 1.97 13.46 -8.93
N PHE A 31 2.88 12.83 -9.65
CA PHE A 31 4.26 13.31 -9.78
C PHE A 31 4.32 14.63 -10.56
N GLU A 32 3.53 14.78 -11.60
CA GLU A 32 3.44 16.03 -12.35
C GLU A 32 2.93 17.16 -11.47
N GLY A 33 1.82 16.96 -10.75
CA GLY A 33 1.29 17.95 -9.82
C GLY A 33 2.29 18.32 -8.72
N TYR A 34 3.01 17.33 -8.18
CA TYR A 34 4.03 17.58 -7.16
C TYR A 34 5.21 18.40 -7.68
N ARG A 35 5.68 18.12 -8.90
CA ARG A 35 6.73 18.91 -9.56
C ARG A 35 6.29 20.33 -9.90
N ALA A 36 5.06 20.49 -10.40
CA ALA A 36 4.49 21.80 -10.69
C ALA A 36 4.38 22.68 -9.44
N ALA A 37 4.20 22.08 -8.26
CA ALA A 37 4.23 22.76 -6.97
C ALA A 37 5.65 23.03 -6.43
N GLY A 38 6.70 22.74 -7.20
CA GLY A 38 8.11 22.94 -6.82
C GLY A 38 8.76 21.76 -6.10
N GLY A 39 8.07 20.62 -5.99
CA GLY A 39 8.61 19.41 -5.38
C GLY A 39 9.56 18.63 -6.29
N ALA A 40 10.59 18.00 -5.71
CA ALA A 40 11.45 17.07 -6.43
C ALA A 40 11.00 15.63 -6.20
N ILE A 41 11.05 14.77 -7.23
CA ILE A 41 10.73 13.34 -7.12
C ILE A 41 12.01 12.52 -7.11
N ASP A 42 12.16 11.71 -6.07
CA ASP A 42 13.16 10.66 -5.97
C ASP A 42 12.45 9.30 -6.07
N LEU A 43 12.65 8.61 -7.20
CA LEU A 43 11.96 7.36 -7.50
C LEU A 43 12.40 6.20 -6.62
N ASP A 44 13.66 6.13 -6.24
CA ASP A 44 14.17 5.03 -5.42
C ASP A 44 13.70 5.20 -3.98
N ARG A 45 13.71 6.44 -3.47
CA ARG A 45 13.10 6.75 -2.18
C ARG A 45 11.59 6.52 -2.19
N PHE A 46 10.89 6.85 -3.27
CA PHE A 46 9.46 6.53 -3.42
C PHE A 46 9.19 5.02 -3.37
N ARG A 47 9.95 4.21 -4.14
CA ARG A 47 9.83 2.75 -4.17
C ARG A 47 10.10 2.15 -2.79
N TRP A 48 11.18 2.59 -2.14
CA TRP A 48 11.54 2.17 -0.79
C TRP A 48 10.40 2.44 0.21
N TRP A 49 9.89 3.67 0.24
CA TRP A 49 8.81 4.01 1.17
C TRP A 49 7.52 3.28 0.86
N LYS A 50 7.20 3.04 -0.41
CA LYS A 50 6.01 2.29 -0.78
C LYS A 50 6.09 0.84 -0.26
N LEU A 51 7.25 0.20 -0.41
CA LEU A 51 7.52 -1.13 0.14
C LEU A 51 7.42 -1.12 1.67
N LEU A 52 8.17 -0.23 2.33
CA LEU A 52 8.23 -0.17 3.79
C LEU A 52 6.85 0.12 4.40
N ARG A 53 6.06 1.04 3.81
CA ARG A 53 4.71 1.34 4.27
C ARG A 53 3.71 0.24 4.03
N THR A 54 3.88 -0.55 2.96
CA THR A 54 3.09 -1.76 2.72
C THR A 54 3.35 -2.79 3.83
N ALA A 55 4.62 -3.06 4.14
CA ALA A 55 4.99 -3.99 5.22
C ALA A 55 4.52 -3.50 6.60
N TRP A 56 4.79 -2.23 6.92
CA TRP A 56 4.38 -1.62 8.19
C TRP A 56 2.86 -1.68 8.41
N TRP A 57 2.07 -1.45 7.36
CA TRP A 57 0.62 -1.58 7.44
C TRP A 57 0.19 -3.03 7.69
N GLY A 58 0.83 -4.00 7.03
CA GLY A 58 0.63 -5.43 7.30
C GLY A 58 0.86 -5.78 8.78
N PHE A 59 1.95 -5.30 9.38
CA PHE A 59 2.21 -5.50 10.81
C PHE A 59 1.14 -4.85 11.69
N GLY A 60 0.68 -3.64 11.37
CA GLY A 60 -0.40 -2.98 12.12
C GLY A 60 -1.75 -3.71 12.01
N LEU A 61 -2.03 -4.38 10.90
CA LEU A 61 -3.23 -5.22 10.77
C LEU A 61 -3.11 -6.52 11.57
N ALA A 62 -1.91 -7.10 11.63
CA ALA A 62 -1.64 -8.28 12.46
C ALA A 62 -1.77 -7.95 13.95
N ASP A 63 -1.25 -6.80 14.39
CA ASP A 63 -1.35 -6.32 15.77
C ASP A 63 -2.81 -6.06 16.20
N GLN A 64 -3.61 -5.45 15.31
CA GLN A 64 -5.04 -5.30 15.54
C GLN A 64 -5.74 -6.66 15.69
N ALA A 65 -5.43 -7.63 14.83
CA ALA A 65 -6.00 -8.96 14.93
C ALA A 65 -5.58 -9.67 16.23
N ALA A 66 -4.31 -9.54 16.64
CA ALA A 66 -3.80 -10.08 17.90
C ALA A 66 -4.55 -9.50 19.11
N SER A 67 -4.73 -8.18 19.15
CA SER A 67 -5.48 -7.48 20.20
C SER A 67 -6.95 -7.92 20.31
N HIS A 68 -7.55 -8.33 19.19
CA HIS A 68 -8.89 -8.94 19.21
C HIS A 68 -8.85 -10.35 19.79
N LEU A 69 -7.89 -11.17 19.36
CA LEU A 69 -7.80 -12.59 19.72
C LEU A 69 -7.40 -12.82 21.20
N ASP A 70 -6.58 -11.94 21.77
CA ASP A 70 -6.20 -12.01 23.18
C ASP A 70 -7.22 -11.35 24.13
N GLY A 71 -8.23 -10.70 23.56
CA GLY A 71 -9.32 -10.05 24.31
C GLY A 71 -8.97 -8.68 24.90
N SER A 72 -7.77 -8.15 24.66
CA SER A 72 -7.38 -6.79 25.11
C SER A 72 -8.22 -5.70 24.43
N PHE A 73 -8.63 -5.93 23.17
CA PHE A 73 -9.54 -5.05 22.45
C PHE A 73 -10.56 -5.84 21.59
N PRO A 74 -11.72 -6.21 22.16
CA PRO A 74 -12.71 -7.02 21.45
C PRO A 74 -13.46 -6.19 20.39
N SER A 75 -12.96 -6.18 19.16
CA SER A 75 -13.59 -5.50 18.01
C SER A 75 -13.69 -6.37 16.75
N ILE A 76 -14.90 -6.49 16.19
CA ILE A 76 -15.15 -7.17 14.92
C ILE A 76 -14.35 -6.55 13.75
N VAL A 77 -14.10 -5.25 13.79
CA VAL A 77 -13.32 -4.54 12.78
C VAL A 77 -11.85 -4.97 12.84
N MET A 78 -11.30 -5.12 14.04
CA MET A 78 -9.93 -5.60 14.22
C MET A 78 -9.78 -7.08 13.84
N ALA A 79 -10.76 -7.93 14.19
CA ALA A 79 -10.81 -9.31 13.74
C ALA A 79 -10.81 -9.41 12.19
N ALA A 80 -11.62 -8.58 11.53
CA ALA A 80 -11.69 -8.55 10.07
C ALA A 80 -10.42 -7.99 9.42
N SER A 81 -9.71 -7.08 10.10
CA SER A 81 -8.45 -6.48 9.63
C SER A 81 -7.36 -7.54 9.44
N GLY A 82 -7.28 -8.54 10.31
CA GLY A 82 -6.31 -9.64 10.21
C GLY A 82 -6.37 -10.42 8.89
N ARG A 83 -7.55 -10.54 8.27
CA ARG A 83 -7.69 -11.25 6.98
C ARG A 83 -6.91 -10.60 5.84
N ARG A 84 -6.58 -9.31 5.97
CA ARG A 84 -5.85 -8.55 4.94
C ARG A 84 -4.34 -8.69 5.05
N VAL A 85 -3.80 -9.29 6.13
CA VAL A 85 -2.35 -9.46 6.30
C VAL A 85 -1.73 -10.22 5.12
N ALA A 86 -2.35 -11.30 4.67
CA ALA A 86 -1.89 -12.07 3.51
C ALA A 86 -1.88 -11.25 2.19
N GLU A 87 -2.82 -10.31 2.02
CA GLU A 87 -2.83 -9.39 0.88
C GLU A 87 -1.60 -8.48 0.92
N LEU A 88 -1.23 -7.98 2.11
CA LEU A 88 -0.07 -7.11 2.30
C LEU A 88 1.27 -7.88 2.19
N GLU A 89 1.32 -9.13 2.63
CA GLU A 89 2.49 -10.01 2.40
C GLU A 89 2.74 -10.22 0.91
N TYR A 90 1.69 -10.55 0.15
CA TYR A 90 1.75 -10.63 -1.30
C TYR A 90 2.22 -9.31 -1.90
N ASP A 91 1.68 -8.18 -1.45
CA ASP A 91 2.06 -6.86 -1.96
C ASP A 91 3.55 -6.56 -1.71
N VAL A 92 4.09 -6.91 -0.55
CA VAL A 92 5.52 -6.77 -0.25
C VAL A 92 6.37 -7.61 -1.19
N LEU A 93 6.00 -8.89 -1.41
CA LEU A 93 6.73 -9.78 -2.32
C LEU A 93 6.73 -9.26 -3.76
N MET A 94 5.59 -8.74 -4.23
CA MET A 94 5.47 -8.16 -5.56
C MET A 94 6.23 -6.82 -5.70
N LEU A 95 6.37 -6.05 -4.60
CA LEU A 95 7.19 -4.83 -4.59
C LEU A 95 8.70 -5.16 -4.56
N LEU A 96 9.10 -6.23 -3.86
CA LEU A 96 10.49 -6.72 -3.80
C LEU A 96 10.96 -7.35 -5.11
N SER A 97 10.11 -8.15 -5.74
CA SER A 97 10.39 -8.81 -7.03
C SER A 97 10.33 -7.86 -8.23
N HIS A 98 9.90 -6.61 -8.01
CA HIS A 98 9.58 -5.63 -9.05
C HIS A 98 8.46 -6.09 -10.02
N GLU A 99 7.70 -7.14 -9.69
CA GLU A 99 6.67 -7.73 -10.54
C GLU A 99 5.38 -6.90 -10.64
N TYR A 100 5.17 -5.92 -9.75
CA TYR A 100 4.12 -4.92 -9.92
C TYR A 100 4.25 -4.07 -11.20
N ALA A 101 5.37 -4.17 -11.94
CA ALA A 101 5.56 -3.53 -13.24
C ALA A 101 4.86 -4.26 -14.41
N GLN A 102 4.31 -5.46 -14.21
CA GLN A 102 3.58 -6.19 -15.25
C GLN A 102 2.12 -6.36 -14.83
N PRO A 103 1.14 -5.87 -15.61
CA PRO A 103 -0.24 -6.28 -15.39
C PRO A 103 -0.30 -7.80 -15.51
N LEU A 104 -0.98 -8.46 -14.56
CA LEU A 104 -1.32 -9.89 -14.63
C LEU A 104 -2.21 -10.10 -15.86
N THR A 105 -1.58 -10.21 -17.02
CA THR A 105 -2.25 -10.51 -18.27
C THR A 105 -2.10 -12.00 -18.50
N LYS A 106 -3.25 -12.63 -18.73
CA LYS A 106 -3.49 -13.97 -19.28
C LYS A 106 -3.63 -15.11 -18.27
N VAL A 107 -4.89 -15.41 -17.97
CA VAL A 107 -5.43 -16.76 -18.21
C VAL A 107 -6.16 -16.71 -19.53
#